data_AF-A0A967VWN9-F1
#
_entry.id   AF-A0A967VWN9-F1
#
_cell.length_a   1.000
_cell.length_b   1.000
_cell.length_c   1.000
_cell.angle_alpha   90.00
_cell.angle_beta   90.00
_cell.angle_gamma   90.00
#
_symmetry.space_group_name_H-M   'P 1'
#
loop_
_entity.id
_entity.type
_entity.pdbx_description
1 polymer ?
#
loop_
_entity_poly.entity_id
_entity_poly.type
_entity_poly.pdbx_seq_one_letter_code
_entity_poly.pdbx_strand_id
1 'polypeptide(L)' 'MVYSTYLGGSDGDVGWGITVDGLGSAFLTGYTTSMDFPTLNPYQTYQNSEDVFVTKFSNTGNSLI' A
#
# COMPACT_ATOMS: atom_id res chain seq x y z
N MET A 1 -2.60 17.19 -9.33
CA MET A 1 -3.43 17.09 -8.11
C MET A 1 -2.49 16.85 -6.94
N VAL A 2 -2.72 17.45 -5.79
CA VAL A 2 -1.99 17.11 -4.56
C VAL A 2 -3.00 16.37 -3.69
N TYR A 3 -2.67 15.15 -3.27
CA TYR A 3 -3.50 14.35 -2.37
C TYR A 3 -2.68 13.93 -1.15
N SER A 4 -3.38 13.66 -0.06
CA SER A 4 -2.87 13.00 1.13
C SER A 4 -3.90 11.94 1.50
N THR A 5 -3.44 10.73 1.77
CA THR A 5 -4.30 9.59 2.08
C THR A 5 -3.64 8.70 3.12
N TYR A 6 -4.34 7.65 3.54
CA TYR A 6 -3.87 6.68 4.54
C TYR A 6 -3.65 5.31 3.89
N LEU A 7 -2.54 4.66 4.24
CA LEU A 7 -2.26 3.25 3.92
C LEU A 7 -1.77 2.57 5.19
N GLY A 8 -2.57 1.67 5.74
CA GLY A 8 -2.27 0.92 6.94
C GLY A 8 -3.52 0.23 7.48
N GLY A 9 -3.33 -0.70 8.40
CA GLY A 9 -4.37 -1.42 9.12
C GLY A 9 -4.34 -1.10 10.61
N SER A 10 -4.64 -2.10 11.42
CA SER A 10 -4.82 -2.02 12.88
C SER A 10 -3.54 -2.20 13.70
N ASP A 11 -2.47 -2.76 13.10
CA ASP A 11 -1.19 -3.04 13.76
C ASP A 11 -0.04 -2.22 13.12
N GLY A 12 1.19 -2.72 13.17
CA GLY A 12 2.38 -2.04 12.67
C GLY A 12 2.51 -2.11 11.15
N ASP A 13 2.59 -0.94 10.52
CA ASP A 13 2.85 -0.78 9.09
C ASP A 13 3.97 0.21 8.86
N VAL A 14 4.94 -0.15 8.01
CA VAL A 14 6.11 0.71 7.73
C VAL A 14 6.34 0.79 6.24
N GLY A 15 6.40 2.03 5.73
CA GLY A 15 6.83 2.31 4.37
C GLY A 15 8.35 2.39 4.26
N TRP A 16 8.91 1.73 3.25
CA TRP A 16 10.35 1.75 2.94
C TRP A 16 10.70 2.60 1.73
N GLY A 17 9.83 2.65 0.73
CA GLY A 17 10.08 3.37 -0.52
C GLY A 17 8.81 3.85 -1.20
N ILE A 18 8.95 4.94 -1.96
CA ILE A 18 7.90 5.51 -2.77
C ILE A 18 8.45 6.01 -4.11
N THR A 19 7.72 5.76 -5.19
CA THR A 19 7.96 6.37 -6.50
C THR A 19 6.63 6.71 -7.18
N VAL A 20 6.67 7.56 -8.20
CA VAL A 20 5.48 7.98 -8.97
C VAL A 20 5.76 7.76 -10.45
N ASP A 21 4.83 7.10 -11.15
CA ASP A 21 4.94 6.89 -12.61
C ASP A 21 4.59 8.16 -13.43
N GLY A 22 4.80 8.10 -14.74
CA GLY A 22 4.50 9.21 -15.65
C GLY A 22 3.00 9.57 -15.75
N LEU A 23 2.10 8.73 -15.21
CA LEU A 23 0.66 8.97 -15.16
C LEU A 23 0.21 9.51 -13.79
N GLY A 24 1.13 9.67 -12.84
CA GLY A 24 0.88 10.17 -11.50
C GLY A 24 0.47 9.11 -10.48
N SER A 25 0.54 7.82 -10.82
CA SER A 25 0.24 6.74 -9.87
C SER A 25 1.42 6.52 -8.94
N ALA A 26 1.16 6.46 -7.62
CA ALA A 26 2.20 6.22 -6.64
C ALA A 26 2.36 4.72 -6.36
N PHE A 27 3.61 4.26 -6.27
CA PHE A 27 3.97 2.90 -5.88
C PHE A 27 4.70 2.96 -4.55
N LEU A 28 4.25 2.17 -3.58
CA LEU A 28 4.84 2.10 -2.24
C LEU A 28 5.25 0.66 -1.95
N THR A 29 6.37 0.51 -1.26
CA THR A 29 6.85 -0.77 -0.71
C THR A 29 7.07 -0.65 0.78
N GLY A 30 7.00 -1.78 1.48
CA GLY A 30 7.16 -1.82 2.92
C GLY A 30 6.78 -3.18 3.48
N TYR A 31 6.52 -3.20 4.78
CA TYR A 31 5.94 -4.36 5.45
C TYR A 31 4.72 -3.97 6.29
N THR A 32 3.87 -4.97 6.52
CA THR A 32 2.72 -4.88 7.40
C THR A 32 2.69 -6.09 8.33
N THR A 33 2.29 -5.88 9.59
CA THR A 33 1.86 -6.96 10.47
C THR A 33 0.34 -6.97 10.65
N SER A 34 -0.37 -6.06 10.00
CA SER A 34 -1.82 -5.83 10.13
C SER A 34 -2.61 -6.85 9.30
N MET A 35 -3.47 -7.64 9.95
CA MET A 35 -4.36 -8.58 9.27
C MET A 35 -5.36 -7.88 8.32
N ASP A 36 -5.71 -6.63 8.63
CA ASP A 36 -6.63 -5.78 7.89
C ASP A 36 -5.92 -4.75 7.00
N PHE A 37 -4.65 -5.00 6.64
CA PHE A 37 -3.93 -4.14 5.71
C PHE A 37 -4.69 -3.98 4.38
N PRO A 38 -4.85 -2.76 3.84
CA PRO A 38 -5.57 -2.54 2.60
C PRO A 38 -4.92 -3.28 1.43
N THR A 39 -5.69 -4.17 0.80
CA THR A 39 -5.25 -4.93 -0.38
C THR A 39 -6.29 -4.85 -1.51
N LEU A 40 -5.81 -5.02 -2.74
CA LEU A 40 -6.65 -5.20 -3.92
C LEU A 40 -6.08 -6.33 -4.77
N ASN A 41 -6.83 -7.42 -4.91
CA ASN A 41 -6.43 -8.63 -5.64
C ASN A 41 -5.02 -9.14 -5.27
N PRO A 42 -4.73 -9.38 -3.97
CA PRO A 42 -3.40 -9.76 -3.56
C PRO A 42 -3.00 -11.14 -4.11
N TYR A 43 -1.74 -11.28 -4.54
CA TYR A 43 -1.19 -12.59 -4.93
C TYR A 43 -1.14 -13.58 -3.76
N GLN A 44 -0.91 -13.06 -2.54
CA GLN A 44 -0.88 -13.81 -1.30
C GLN A 44 -1.64 -13.01 -0.25
N THR A 45 -2.53 -13.67 0.48
CA THR A 45 -3.24 -13.07 1.63
C THR A 45 -2.32 -12.98 2.85
N TYR A 46 -2.72 -12.23 3.87
CA TYR A 46 -1.99 -12.14 5.12
C TYR A 46 -1.57 -13.51 5.68
N GLN A 47 -0.30 -13.65 6.08
CA GLN A 47 0.30 -14.91 6.55
C GLN A 47 0.44 -15.02 8.06
N ASN A 48 -0.25 -14.17 8.83
CA ASN A 48 -0.16 -14.18 10.30
C ASN A 48 1.27 -13.93 10.81
N SER A 49 2.02 -13.10 10.08
CA SER A 49 3.42 -12.73 10.29
C SER A 49 3.64 -11.33 9.72
N GLU A 50 4.89 -10.85 9.74
CA GLU A 50 5.33 -9.74 8.90
C GLU A 50 5.24 -10.13 7.41
N ASP A 51 4.43 -9.39 6.64
CA ASP A 51 4.28 -9.55 5.20
C ASP A 51 4.86 -8.34 4.46
N VAL A 52 5.62 -8.59 3.41
CA VAL A 52 6.07 -7.54 2.48
C VAL A 52 4.92 -7.17 1.56
N PHE A 53 4.73 -5.87 1.33
CA PHE A 53 3.77 -5.37 0.34
C PHE A 53 4.44 -4.57 -0.77
N VAL A 54 3.79 -4.61 -1.93
CA VAL A 54 3.97 -3.64 -3.02
C VAL A 54 2.56 -3.19 -3.39
N THR A 55 2.29 -1.89 -3.23
CA THR A 55 0.97 -1.31 -3.48
C THR A 55 1.07 -0.19 -4.51
N LYS A 56 0.07 -0.09 -5.38
CA LYS A 56 -0.11 1.01 -6.33
C LYS A 56 -1.39 1.79 -6.01
N PHE A 57 -1.27 3.11 -5.87
CA PHE A 57 -2.40 4.02 -5.79
C PHE A 57 -2.79 4.54 -7.18
N SER A 58 -4.08 4.78 -7.38
CA SER A 58 -4.55 5.60 -8.50
C SER A 58 -3.93 7.00 -8.42
N ASN A 59 -3.87 7.69 -9.57
CA ASN A 59 -3.27 9.03 -9.63
C ASN A 59 -4.03 10.12 -8.85
N THR A 60 -5.22 9.80 -8.34
CA THR A 60 -6.00 10.65 -7.43
C THR A 60 -5.81 10.29 -5.96
N GLY A 61 -5.14 9.18 -5.65
CA GLY A 61 -4.88 8.73 -4.27
C GLY A 61 -6.08 8.14 -3.54
N ASN A 62 -7.19 7.89 -4.24
CA ASN A 62 -8.46 7.48 -3.63
C ASN A 62 -8.72 5.97 -3.68
N SER A 63 -7.86 5.20 -4.36
CA SER A 63 -8.00 3.75 -4.48
C SER A 63 -6.66 3.07 -4.74
N LEU A 64 -6.57 1.80 -4.36
CA LEU A 64 -5.55 0.89 -4.91
C LEU A 64 -5.95 0.48 -6.33
N ILE A 65 -4.97 0.14 -7.18
CA ILE A 65 -5.18 -0.31 -8.58
C ILE A 65 -4.18 -1.37 -9.02
#